data_AF-A0A935IF78-F1
#
_entry.id   AF-A0A935IF78-F1
#
_cell.length_a   1.000
_cell.length_b   1.000
_cell.length_c   1.000
_cell.angle_alpha   90.00
_cell.angle_beta   90.00
_cell.angle_gamma   90.00
#
_symmetry.space_group_name_H-M   'P 1'
#
loop_
_entity.id
_entity.type
_entity.pdbx_description
1 polymer ?
#
loop_
_entity_poly.entity_id
_entity_poly.type
_entity_poly.pdbx_seq_one_letter_code
_entity_poly.pdbx_strand_id
1 'polypeptide(L)'
;MNAPASGHTWAVASLGACATALLCAACSGPTTSPASGSLAAGQPPAAGPGATTGAAPAAALSGRTGQLVNPEASTMVFLYYDLAGIQPPIETWVEDDSRVKYAAPIDRAAKRAAVRSELEAGIPAVRGVGRLQLTMNANLSDYDPSYGEFTVGAFAPSSVFTFDALGQKVSLQFDNARSAQTWKVPAPEAQAIRDRIGYARNVQADATLQITGVRPGPGGGTITANVLEYELRNAQDSHVIGRVRVAP
;
A
#
# COMPACT_ATOMS: atom_id res chain seq x y z
N MET A 1 7.20 14.78 55.72
CA MET A 1 7.40 13.40 56.21
C MET A 1 7.88 12.54 55.06
N ASN A 2 9.01 11.88 55.32
CA ASN A 2 9.83 10.93 54.57
C ASN A 2 9.35 10.28 53.26
N ALA A 3 10.35 10.18 52.36
CA ALA A 3 10.56 9.36 51.16
C ALA A 3 10.42 7.82 51.41
N PRO A 4 10.76 6.86 50.49
CA PRO A 4 11.47 6.98 49.20
C PRO A 4 11.05 6.01 48.05
N ALA A 5 11.85 6.14 46.99
CA ALA A 5 11.97 5.43 45.72
C ALA A 5 12.00 3.88 45.74
N SER A 6 11.65 3.31 44.58
CA SER A 6 12.09 2.02 44.03
C SER A 6 11.97 2.18 42.49
N GLY A 7 12.99 2.20 41.65
CA GLY A 7 14.13 1.28 41.55
C GLY A 7 13.61 -0.05 41.01
N HIS A 8 14.01 -0.47 39.81
CA HIS A 8 14.32 -1.86 39.37
C HIS A 8 14.44 -1.92 37.82
N THR A 9 15.69 -1.74 37.37
CA THR A 9 16.50 -2.63 36.51
C THR A 9 15.88 -3.45 35.38
N TRP A 10 16.60 -3.39 34.25
CA TRP A 10 16.39 -4.02 32.95
C TRP A 10 16.75 -5.51 32.96
N ALA A 11 16.14 -6.29 32.05
CA ALA A 11 16.68 -7.57 31.61
C ALA A 11 16.57 -7.68 30.10
N VAL A 12 17.73 -7.58 29.44
CA VAL A 12 17.95 -7.87 28.03
C VAL A 12 18.27 -9.36 27.94
N ALA A 13 17.53 -10.12 27.13
CA ALA A 13 17.84 -11.51 26.84
C ALA A 13 18.15 -11.66 25.35
N SER A 14 19.45 -11.69 25.04
CA SER A 14 20.04 -12.08 23.76
C SER A 14 20.55 -13.50 23.87
N LEU A 15 20.11 -14.43 23.02
CA LEU A 15 20.72 -15.74 22.70
C LEU A 15 19.91 -16.31 21.52
N GLY A 16 20.45 -16.89 20.47
CA GLY A 16 21.82 -17.20 20.10
C GLY A 16 21.77 -17.82 18.69
N ALA A 17 22.72 -17.44 17.85
CA ALA A 17 22.92 -18.04 16.54
C ALA A 17 23.52 -19.44 16.70
N CYS A 18 22.99 -20.42 15.96
CA CYS A 18 23.64 -21.72 15.79
C CYS A 18 23.80 -21.97 14.29
N ALA A 19 25.03 -21.79 13.80
CA ALA A 19 25.47 -22.18 12.48
C ALA A 19 25.87 -23.67 12.52
N THR A 20 25.48 -24.44 11.51
CA THR A 20 26.08 -25.75 11.26
C THR A 20 26.25 -25.94 9.76
N ALA A 21 27.51 -25.89 9.35
CA ALA A 21 27.98 -26.36 8.05
C ALA A 21 28.51 -27.79 8.21
N LEU A 22 28.45 -28.59 7.13
CA LEU A 22 29.25 -29.77 6.74
C LEU A 22 28.36 -30.63 5.79
N LEU A 23 28.80 -31.34 4.76
CA LEU A 23 30.02 -31.46 3.95
C LEU A 23 29.70 -32.58 2.91
N CYS A 24 30.29 -32.52 1.70
CA CYS A 24 30.59 -33.67 0.80
C CYS A 24 29.39 -34.49 0.21
N ALA A 25 29.44 -35.13 -0.96
CA ALA A 25 30.45 -35.33 -2.01
C ALA A 25 29.76 -35.88 -3.29
N ALA A 26 30.33 -35.52 -4.45
CA ALA A 26 30.65 -36.33 -5.63
C ALA A 26 29.61 -37.28 -6.28
N CYS A 27 29.44 -37.18 -7.61
CA CYS A 27 29.66 -38.29 -8.55
C CYS A 27 29.67 -37.82 -10.01
N SER A 28 30.67 -38.30 -10.75
CA SER A 28 31.02 -38.03 -12.14
C SER A 28 30.27 -38.94 -13.11
N GLY A 29 30.08 -38.52 -14.37
CA GLY A 29 29.76 -39.45 -15.47
C GLY A 29 29.30 -38.77 -16.77
N PRO A 30 30.02 -38.95 -17.90
CA PRO A 30 29.70 -38.32 -19.20
C PRO A 30 28.92 -39.25 -20.15
N THR A 31 28.67 -38.74 -21.37
CA THR A 31 28.20 -39.43 -22.61
C THR A 31 26.66 -39.44 -22.72
N THR A 32 25.99 -38.87 -23.73
CA THR A 32 26.09 -39.21 -25.17
C THR A 32 25.29 -38.19 -26.00
N SER A 33 25.80 -37.79 -27.16
CA SER A 33 25.06 -37.19 -28.30
C SER A 33 25.24 -38.16 -29.48
N PRO A 34 24.29 -38.35 -30.44
CA PRO A 34 23.90 -37.27 -31.37
C PRO A 34 22.47 -37.30 -31.96
N ALA A 35 22.11 -36.14 -32.53
CA ALA A 35 21.38 -35.85 -33.79
C ALA A 35 20.06 -36.57 -34.18
N SER A 36 19.02 -35.76 -34.38
CA SER A 36 18.11 -35.66 -35.56
C SER A 36 17.16 -34.48 -35.26
N GLY A 37 17.05 -33.38 -36.02
CA GLY A 37 16.86 -33.32 -37.46
C GLY A 37 15.36 -33.21 -37.78
N SER A 38 14.73 -32.05 -37.54
CA SER A 38 13.51 -31.65 -38.28
C SER A 38 13.26 -30.14 -38.14
N LEU A 39 13.58 -29.42 -39.22
CA LEU A 39 13.10 -28.07 -39.48
C LEU A 39 11.69 -28.22 -40.09
N ALA A 40 10.66 -27.82 -39.36
CA ALA A 40 9.32 -27.64 -39.90
C ALA A 40 8.95 -26.16 -39.82
N ALA A 41 8.62 -25.64 -40.98
CA ALA A 41 8.31 -24.24 -41.26
C ALA A 41 6.95 -23.80 -40.67
N GLY A 42 6.89 -22.53 -40.30
CA GLY A 42 5.76 -21.64 -40.58
C GLY A 42 4.41 -22.00 -39.98
N GLN A 43 4.14 -21.46 -38.79
CA GLN A 43 2.75 -21.20 -38.37
C GLN A 43 2.68 -19.79 -37.77
N PRO A 44 1.96 -18.84 -38.39
CA PRO A 44 1.78 -17.51 -37.83
C PRO A 44 0.97 -17.61 -36.53
N PRO A 45 1.35 -16.90 -35.45
CA PRO A 45 0.54 -16.85 -34.26
C PRO A 45 -0.79 -16.17 -34.58
N ALA A 46 -1.88 -16.90 -34.34
CA ALA A 46 -3.23 -16.38 -34.38
C ALA A 46 -3.31 -15.18 -33.42
N ALA A 47 -3.70 -14.02 -33.96
CA ALA A 47 -4.06 -12.85 -33.20
C ALA A 47 -5.24 -13.23 -32.29
N GLY A 48 -4.95 -13.50 -31.02
CA GLY A 48 -5.98 -13.50 -29.98
C GLY A 48 -6.61 -12.12 -29.92
N PRO A 49 -7.93 -12.01 -29.72
CA PRO A 49 -8.56 -10.71 -29.51
C PRO A 49 -7.88 -10.04 -28.33
N GLY A 50 -7.14 -8.96 -28.64
CA GLY A 50 -6.54 -8.11 -27.63
C GLY A 50 -7.65 -7.65 -26.71
N ALA A 51 -7.63 -8.13 -25.47
CA ALA A 51 -8.35 -7.51 -24.38
C ALA A 51 -7.68 -6.15 -24.13
N THR A 52 -8.03 -5.17 -24.95
CA THR A 52 -7.99 -3.77 -24.57
C THR A 52 -9.04 -3.60 -23.48
N THR A 53 -8.74 -4.04 -22.26
CA THR A 53 -9.40 -3.51 -21.08
C THR A 53 -8.82 -2.13 -20.89
N GLY A 54 -9.43 -1.18 -21.60
CA GLY A 54 -9.10 0.22 -21.54
C GLY A 54 -9.06 0.67 -20.08
N ALA A 55 -8.07 1.51 -19.78
CA ALA A 55 -8.10 2.35 -18.60
C ALA A 55 -9.53 2.91 -18.46
N ALA A 56 -10.17 2.67 -17.31
CA ALA A 56 -11.46 3.27 -17.04
C ALA A 56 -11.31 4.80 -17.21
N PRO A 57 -12.12 5.44 -18.06
CA PRO A 57 -11.90 6.83 -18.43
C PRO A 57 -12.09 7.73 -17.20
N ALA A 58 -11.21 8.72 -17.05
CA ALA A 58 -11.28 9.76 -16.02
C ALA A 58 -12.68 10.44 -15.90
N ALA A 59 -13.53 10.30 -16.91
CA ALA A 59 -14.93 10.69 -16.90
C ALA A 59 -15.75 10.02 -15.77
N ALA A 60 -15.47 8.76 -15.41
CA ALA A 60 -16.18 8.06 -14.31
C ALA A 60 -15.80 8.58 -12.91
N LEU A 61 -14.72 9.36 -12.81
CA LEU A 61 -14.26 9.99 -11.56
C LEU A 61 -14.80 11.41 -11.38
N SER A 62 -15.28 12.02 -12.47
CA SER A 62 -15.79 13.39 -12.48
C SER A 62 -17.12 13.46 -11.72
N GLY A 63 -17.13 14.18 -10.59
CA GLY A 63 -18.31 14.33 -9.72
C GLY A 63 -18.22 13.58 -8.38
N ARG A 64 -17.18 12.77 -8.17
CA ARG A 64 -16.92 12.13 -6.88
C ARG A 64 -16.31 13.14 -5.90
N THR A 65 -17.06 13.52 -4.87
CA THR A 65 -16.62 14.51 -3.85
C THR A 65 -16.41 13.90 -2.46
N GLY A 66 -16.81 12.64 -2.26
CA GLY A 66 -16.66 11.95 -0.98
C GLY A 66 -15.19 11.79 -0.59
N GLN A 67 -14.95 11.76 0.73
CA GLN A 67 -13.62 11.60 1.30
C GLN A 67 -13.62 10.42 2.28
N LEU A 68 -12.61 9.57 2.18
CA LEU A 68 -12.32 8.55 3.18
C LEU A 68 -11.10 8.96 3.99
N VAL A 69 -11.17 8.82 5.31
CA VAL A 69 -10.08 9.12 6.23
C VAL A 69 -9.54 7.82 6.78
N ASN A 70 -8.25 7.56 6.54
CA ASN A 70 -7.53 6.36 6.95
C ASN A 70 -8.34 5.07 6.71
N PRO A 71 -8.81 4.82 5.47
CA PRO A 71 -9.60 3.63 5.17
C PRO A 71 -8.82 2.36 5.47
N GLU A 72 -9.51 1.40 6.07
CA GLU A 72 -9.04 0.03 6.24
C GLU A 72 -8.92 -0.71 4.89
N ALA A 73 -8.24 -1.86 4.90
CA ALA A 73 -7.96 -2.62 3.69
C ALA A 73 -9.23 -3.10 2.96
N SER A 74 -10.24 -3.58 3.69
CA SER A 74 -11.56 -3.96 3.14
C SER A 74 -12.24 -2.79 2.43
N THR A 75 -12.23 -1.61 3.05
CA THR A 75 -12.80 -0.39 2.47
C THR A 75 -12.06 0.00 1.19
N MET A 76 -10.74 -0.12 1.13
CA MET A 76 -9.96 0.10 -0.09
C MET A 76 -10.28 -0.91 -1.19
N VAL A 77 -10.54 -2.18 -0.84
CA VAL A 77 -11.01 -3.19 -1.81
C VAL A 77 -12.39 -2.80 -2.36
N PHE A 78 -13.35 -2.43 -1.51
CA PHE A 78 -14.67 -1.99 -2.00
C PHE A 78 -14.55 -0.77 -2.90
N LEU A 79 -13.73 0.21 -2.51
CA LEU A 79 -13.47 1.40 -3.32
C LEU A 79 -12.91 1.00 -4.69
N TYR A 80 -11.94 0.10 -4.75
CA TYR A 80 -11.39 -0.39 -6.01
C TYR A 80 -12.48 -0.97 -6.94
N TYR A 81 -13.36 -1.83 -6.42
CA TYR A 81 -14.44 -2.41 -7.24
C TYR A 81 -15.44 -1.34 -7.72
N ASP A 82 -15.80 -0.37 -6.87
CA ASP A 82 -16.64 0.77 -7.27
C ASP A 82 -16.00 1.64 -8.35
N LEU A 83 -14.71 1.96 -8.20
CA LEU A 83 -13.94 2.75 -9.16
C LEU A 83 -13.82 2.03 -10.50
N ALA A 84 -13.55 0.71 -10.47
CA ALA A 84 -13.39 -0.12 -11.64
C ALA A 84 -14.71 -0.45 -12.35
N GLY A 85 -15.85 -0.18 -11.70
CA GLY A 85 -17.17 -0.55 -12.22
C GLY A 85 -17.38 -2.07 -12.32
N ILE A 86 -16.67 -2.84 -11.48
CA ILE A 86 -16.74 -4.30 -11.45
C ILE A 86 -17.63 -4.71 -10.29
N GLN A 87 -18.53 -5.68 -10.51
CA GLN A 87 -19.35 -6.22 -9.43
C GLN A 87 -18.46 -7.01 -8.46
N PRO A 88 -18.48 -6.69 -7.14
CA PRO A 88 -17.76 -7.48 -6.15
C PRO A 88 -18.25 -8.93 -6.10
N PRO A 89 -17.36 -9.93 -6.04
CA PRO A 89 -17.73 -11.34 -5.91
C PRO A 89 -18.12 -11.68 -4.46
N ILE A 90 -19.21 -11.09 -3.97
CA ILE A 90 -19.66 -11.18 -2.56
C ILE A 90 -19.78 -12.64 -2.11
N GLU A 91 -20.41 -13.49 -2.93
CA GLU A 91 -20.61 -14.90 -2.60
C GLU A 91 -19.29 -15.64 -2.38
N THR A 92 -18.29 -15.37 -3.21
CA THR A 92 -16.95 -15.95 -3.04
C THR A 92 -16.31 -15.45 -1.75
N TRP A 93 -16.38 -14.15 -1.46
CA TRP A 93 -15.83 -13.59 -0.23
C TRP A 93 -16.51 -14.14 1.03
N VAL A 94 -17.82 -14.37 0.99
CA VAL A 94 -18.58 -14.98 2.09
C VAL A 94 -18.10 -16.40 2.37
N GLU A 95 -17.91 -17.22 1.35
CA GLU A 95 -17.43 -18.61 1.54
C GLU A 95 -15.97 -18.67 1.99
N ASP A 96 -15.13 -17.73 1.54
CA ASP A 96 -13.71 -17.64 1.91
C ASP A 96 -13.48 -17.01 3.30
N ASP A 97 -14.48 -16.35 3.88
CA ASP A 97 -14.39 -15.75 5.22
C ASP A 97 -14.14 -16.84 6.27
N SER A 98 -13.15 -16.60 7.15
CA SER A 98 -12.75 -17.55 8.18
C SER A 98 -13.90 -17.91 9.13
N ARG A 99 -14.83 -16.97 9.38
CA ARG A 99 -16.01 -17.17 10.22
C ARG A 99 -17.02 -18.13 9.61
N VAL A 100 -17.01 -18.31 8.29
CA VAL A 100 -17.86 -19.28 7.56
C VAL A 100 -17.10 -20.58 7.35
N LYS A 101 -15.86 -20.48 6.85
CA LYS A 101 -15.00 -21.62 6.51
C LYS A 101 -14.75 -22.55 7.70
N TYR A 102 -14.53 -21.98 8.89
CA TYR A 102 -14.22 -22.74 10.11
C TYR A 102 -15.41 -22.89 11.07
N ALA A 103 -16.61 -22.41 10.69
CA ALA A 103 -17.80 -22.61 11.52
C ALA A 103 -18.27 -24.06 11.53
N ALA A 104 -18.86 -24.45 12.67
CA ALA A 104 -19.59 -25.71 12.79
C ALA A 104 -20.70 -25.78 11.72
N PRO A 105 -21.00 -26.98 11.17
CA PRO A 105 -21.99 -27.12 10.09
C PRO A 105 -23.36 -26.52 10.42
N ILE A 106 -23.78 -26.60 11.69
CA ILE A 106 -25.06 -26.06 12.16
C ILE A 106 -25.12 -24.53 12.16
N ASP A 107 -24.00 -23.87 12.43
CA ASP A 107 -23.92 -22.40 12.52
C ASP A 107 -23.58 -21.74 11.17
N ARG A 108 -23.06 -22.53 10.22
CA ARG A 108 -22.50 -22.02 8.95
C ARG A 108 -23.51 -21.17 8.16
N ALA A 109 -24.78 -21.57 8.11
CA ALA A 109 -25.82 -20.80 7.41
C ALA A 109 -26.04 -19.43 8.04
N ALA A 110 -26.10 -19.35 9.37
CA ALA A 110 -26.24 -18.09 10.10
C ALA A 110 -25.00 -17.20 9.92
N LYS A 111 -23.79 -17.79 9.95
CA LYS A 111 -22.54 -17.06 9.71
C LYS A 111 -22.50 -16.48 8.29
N ARG A 112 -22.88 -17.24 7.26
CA ARG A 112 -22.96 -16.73 5.87
C ARG A 112 -23.87 -15.51 5.76
N ALA A 113 -25.06 -15.58 6.35
CA ALA A 113 -26.01 -14.48 6.31
C ALA A 113 -25.46 -13.21 6.98
N ALA A 114 -24.79 -13.37 8.13
CA ALA A 114 -24.14 -12.26 8.82
C ALA A 114 -23.02 -11.63 7.98
N VAL A 115 -22.08 -12.45 7.47
CA VAL A 115 -20.97 -11.95 6.63
C VAL A 115 -21.49 -11.28 5.37
N ARG A 116 -22.47 -11.88 4.69
CA ARG A 116 -23.08 -11.28 3.50
C ARG A 116 -23.65 -9.89 3.82
N SER A 117 -24.43 -9.79 4.89
CA SER A 117 -25.04 -8.51 5.30
C SER A 117 -23.99 -7.45 5.62
N GLU A 118 -22.86 -7.82 6.24
CA GLU A 118 -21.75 -6.89 6.52
C GLU A 118 -21.11 -6.39 5.22
N LEU A 119 -20.83 -7.28 4.27
CA LEU A 119 -20.23 -6.92 2.99
C LEU A 119 -21.17 -6.03 2.16
N GLU A 120 -22.46 -6.39 2.11
CA GLU A 120 -23.48 -5.61 1.40
C GLU A 120 -23.69 -4.22 2.02
N ALA A 121 -23.49 -4.07 3.33
CA ALA A 121 -23.53 -2.77 4.00
C ALA A 121 -22.26 -1.93 3.76
N GLY A 122 -21.10 -2.57 3.59
CA GLY A 122 -19.82 -1.88 3.35
C GLY A 122 -19.66 -1.32 1.94
N ILE A 123 -20.17 -2.01 0.92
CA ILE A 123 -20.06 -1.60 -0.49
C ILE A 123 -20.67 -0.20 -0.79
N PRO A 124 -21.88 0.16 -0.33
CA PRO A 124 -22.41 1.49 -0.60
C PRO A 124 -21.64 2.62 0.09
N ALA A 125 -20.88 2.34 1.16
CA ALA A 125 -20.15 3.36 1.91
C ALA A 125 -19.01 4.03 1.13
N VAL A 126 -18.51 3.38 0.07
CA VAL A 126 -17.43 3.92 -0.78
C VAL A 126 -17.94 4.62 -2.04
N ARG A 127 -19.27 4.62 -2.27
CA ARG A 127 -19.87 5.25 -3.45
C ARG A 127 -19.59 6.75 -3.43
N GLY A 128 -19.14 7.28 -4.57
CA GLY A 128 -18.91 8.71 -4.73
C GLY A 128 -17.63 9.24 -4.07
N VAL A 129 -16.77 8.36 -3.54
CA VAL A 129 -15.48 8.76 -2.97
C VAL A 129 -14.50 9.15 -4.07
N GLY A 130 -14.03 10.40 -4.03
CA GLY A 130 -13.00 10.91 -4.93
C GLY A 130 -11.70 11.27 -4.23
N ARG A 131 -11.70 11.34 -2.89
CA ARG A 131 -10.54 11.74 -2.10
C ARG A 131 -10.22 10.75 -0.99
N LEU A 132 -8.94 10.64 -0.69
CA LEU A 132 -8.42 9.87 0.43
C LEU A 132 -7.62 10.80 1.34
N GLN A 133 -7.76 10.63 2.64
CA GLN A 133 -6.84 11.19 3.62
C GLN A 133 -6.09 10.04 4.27
N LEU A 134 -4.77 10.03 4.15
CA LEU A 134 -3.92 8.95 4.66
C LEU A 134 -2.84 9.49 5.58
N THR A 135 -2.77 8.93 6.77
CA THR A 135 -1.65 9.08 7.71
C THR A 135 -0.65 7.97 7.44
N MET A 136 0.59 8.33 7.14
CA MET A 136 1.67 7.38 6.82
C MET A 136 3.01 7.85 7.40
N ASN A 137 3.98 6.95 7.53
CA ASN A 137 5.34 7.38 7.86
C ASN A 137 5.93 8.14 6.66
N ALA A 138 6.37 9.37 6.88
CA ALA A 138 6.90 10.27 5.86
C ALA A 138 8.24 9.77 5.29
N ASN A 139 9.03 9.01 6.06
CA ASN A 139 10.40 8.62 5.74
C ASN A 139 11.23 9.83 5.27
N LEU A 140 11.23 10.90 6.08
CA LEU A 140 11.89 12.15 5.74
C LEU A 140 13.42 11.97 5.69
N SER A 141 14.04 12.38 4.58
CA SER A 141 15.49 12.35 4.41
C SER A 141 16.18 13.42 5.26
N ASP A 142 17.51 13.37 5.29
CA ASP A 142 18.29 14.55 5.66
C ASP A 142 18.07 15.68 4.64
N TYR A 143 18.32 16.91 5.08
CA TYR A 143 18.30 18.08 4.23
C TYR A 143 19.46 18.04 3.24
N ASP A 144 19.18 18.23 1.95
CA ASP A 144 20.20 18.40 0.92
C ASP A 144 20.46 19.91 0.68
N PRO A 145 21.62 20.44 1.10
CA PRO A 145 21.93 21.86 0.91
C PRO A 145 22.20 22.22 -0.55
N SER A 146 22.52 21.25 -1.41
CA SER A 146 22.81 21.48 -2.83
C SER A 146 21.53 21.84 -3.60
N TYR A 147 20.42 21.21 -3.24
CA TYR A 147 19.11 21.42 -3.88
C TYR A 147 18.14 22.24 -3.02
N GLY A 148 18.47 22.48 -1.75
CA GLY A 148 17.64 23.22 -0.82
C GLY A 148 16.33 22.50 -0.49
N GLU A 149 16.40 21.19 -0.23
CA GLU A 149 15.21 20.35 -0.10
C GLU A 149 15.35 19.22 0.91
N PHE A 150 14.20 18.78 1.42
CA PHE A 150 14.02 17.47 2.01
C PHE A 150 13.30 16.55 1.02
N THR A 151 13.63 15.26 1.06
CA THR A 151 12.87 14.23 0.35
C THR A 151 11.90 13.56 1.32
N VAL A 152 10.62 13.53 0.94
CA VAL A 152 9.57 12.79 1.65
C VAL A 152 9.42 11.42 0.99
N GLY A 153 10.11 10.41 1.52
CA GLY A 153 10.18 9.08 0.93
C GLY A 153 8.82 8.39 0.77
N ALA A 154 7.83 8.74 1.60
CA ALA A 154 6.46 8.23 1.45
C ALA A 154 5.86 8.46 0.06
N PHE A 155 6.22 9.57 -0.59
CA PHE A 155 5.71 9.96 -1.90
C PHE A 155 6.71 9.68 -3.04
N ALA A 156 7.75 8.89 -2.80
CA ALA A 156 8.69 8.55 -3.87
C ALA A 156 7.96 7.86 -5.06
N PRO A 157 8.43 8.02 -6.31
CA PRO A 157 7.83 7.38 -7.48
C PRO A 157 7.76 5.85 -7.41
N SER A 158 8.60 5.23 -6.60
CA SER A 158 8.61 3.78 -6.34
C SER A 158 7.72 3.36 -5.16
N SER A 159 7.12 4.31 -4.44
CA SER A 159 6.29 4.02 -3.28
C SER A 159 4.94 3.47 -3.72
N VAL A 160 4.58 2.34 -3.14
CA VAL A 160 3.31 1.65 -3.38
C VAL A 160 2.71 1.27 -2.03
N PHE A 161 1.50 1.73 -1.77
CA PHE A 161 0.75 1.36 -0.56
C PHE A 161 -0.16 0.20 -0.91
N THR A 162 -0.03 -0.91 -0.19
CA THR A 162 -0.78 -2.13 -0.47
C THR A 162 -1.81 -2.36 0.61
N PHE A 163 -3.03 -2.69 0.19
CA PHE A 163 -4.16 -3.05 1.01
C PHE A 163 -4.60 -4.46 0.64
N ASP A 164 -4.42 -5.39 1.57
CA ASP A 164 -4.75 -6.80 1.39
C ASP A 164 -5.98 -7.15 2.24
N ALA A 165 -7.11 -7.45 1.59
CA ALA A 165 -8.34 -7.87 2.24
C ALA A 165 -9.19 -8.72 1.29
N LEU A 166 -10.01 -9.63 1.84
CA LEU A 166 -10.97 -10.43 1.04
C LEU A 166 -10.31 -11.23 -0.10
N GLY A 167 -9.05 -11.65 0.10
CA GLY A 167 -8.24 -12.31 -0.94
C GLY A 167 -7.89 -11.41 -2.13
N GLN A 168 -8.03 -10.09 -1.98
CA GLN A 168 -7.70 -9.09 -2.99
C GLN A 168 -6.54 -8.22 -2.50
N LYS A 169 -5.67 -7.86 -3.44
CA LYS A 169 -4.53 -6.98 -3.24
C LYS A 169 -4.71 -5.71 -4.03
N VAL A 170 -5.05 -4.61 -3.35
CA VAL A 170 -5.21 -3.30 -3.97
C VAL A 170 -3.99 -2.45 -3.68
N SER A 171 -3.38 -1.89 -4.72
CA SER A 171 -2.26 -0.97 -4.60
C SER A 171 -2.71 0.47 -4.81
N LEU A 172 -2.14 1.40 -4.06
CA LEU A 172 -2.26 2.84 -4.27
C LEU A 172 -0.92 3.40 -4.73
N GLN A 173 -0.96 4.15 -5.84
CA GLN A 173 0.20 4.81 -6.45
C GLN A 173 -0.09 6.29 -6.70
N PHE A 174 0.97 7.08 -6.79
CA PHE A 174 0.86 8.52 -7.02
C PHE A 174 1.35 8.93 -8.41
N ASP A 175 0.52 9.65 -9.16
CA ASP A 175 0.89 10.17 -10.49
C ASP A 175 1.89 11.32 -10.37
N ASN A 176 1.66 12.25 -9.43
CA ASN A 176 2.53 13.40 -9.17
C ASN A 176 3.62 13.13 -8.10
N ALA A 177 4.02 11.86 -7.94
CA ALA A 177 4.99 11.42 -6.92
C ALA A 177 6.28 12.25 -6.89
N ARG A 178 6.86 12.56 -8.06
CA ARG A 178 8.11 13.35 -8.15
C ARG A 178 7.96 14.76 -7.57
N SER A 179 6.81 15.41 -7.78
CA SER A 179 6.53 16.73 -7.22
C SER A 179 6.23 16.61 -5.72
N ALA A 180 5.48 15.57 -5.32
CA ALA A 180 5.07 15.35 -3.94
C ALA A 180 6.22 14.95 -2.99
N GLN A 181 7.23 14.23 -3.48
CA GLN A 181 8.38 13.85 -2.65
C GLN A 181 9.33 15.01 -2.35
N THR A 182 9.30 16.10 -3.14
CA THR A 182 10.27 17.19 -3.00
C THR A 182 9.69 18.31 -2.15
N TRP A 183 10.26 18.50 -0.96
CA TRP A 183 9.91 19.62 -0.08
C TRP A 183 11.03 20.65 -0.06
N LYS A 184 10.87 21.73 -0.84
CA LYS A 184 11.80 22.87 -0.87
C LYS A 184 11.73 23.67 0.41
N VAL A 185 12.87 23.87 1.05
CA VAL A 185 13.00 24.62 2.30
C VAL A 185 14.31 25.41 2.28
N PRO A 186 14.31 26.72 2.58
CA PRO A 186 15.55 27.50 2.72
C PRO A 186 16.46 26.95 3.83
N ALA A 187 17.78 27.01 3.65
CA ALA A 187 18.76 26.54 4.62
C ALA A 187 18.55 26.99 6.09
N PRO A 188 18.24 28.28 6.40
CA PRO A 188 17.99 28.67 7.79
C PRO A 188 16.75 28.01 8.39
N GLU A 189 15.70 27.79 7.59
CA GLU A 189 14.48 27.13 8.04
C GLU A 189 14.68 25.62 8.21
N ALA A 190 15.51 25.01 7.34
CA ALA A 190 15.85 23.60 7.42
C ALA A 190 16.53 23.25 8.75
N GLN A 191 17.39 24.13 9.27
CA GLN A 191 18.00 23.92 10.59
C GLN A 191 16.94 23.91 11.70
N ALA A 192 16.02 24.88 11.70
CA ALA A 192 14.95 24.95 12.68
C ALA A 192 13.97 23.75 12.60
N ILE A 193 13.79 23.15 11.43
CA ILE A 193 13.04 21.91 11.24
C ILE A 193 13.80 20.72 11.83
N ARG A 194 15.10 20.61 11.57
CA ARG A 194 15.95 19.55 12.14
C ARG A 194 15.98 19.60 13.66
N ASP A 195 16.07 20.81 14.23
CA ASP A 195 16.06 21.00 15.68
C ASP A 195 14.72 20.56 16.30
N ARG A 196 13.60 20.76 15.59
CA ARG A 196 12.26 20.32 16.02
C ARG A 196 12.03 18.81 15.93
N ILE A 197 12.53 18.17 14.88
CA ILE A 197 12.44 16.71 14.71
C ILE A 197 13.34 16.00 15.72
N GLY A 198 14.49 16.61 16.05
CA GLY A 198 15.48 16.02 16.93
C GLY A 198 16.11 14.75 16.35
N TYR A 199 16.64 13.88 17.21
CA TYR A 199 17.24 12.61 16.80
C TYR A 199 16.21 11.55 16.39
N ALA A 200 14.96 11.68 16.87
CA ALA A 200 13.88 10.78 16.53
C ALA A 200 13.25 11.18 15.20
N ARG A 201 13.77 10.63 14.10
CA ARG A 201 13.28 10.86 12.72
C ARG A 201 11.89 10.27 12.42
N ASN A 202 11.06 10.09 13.43
CA ASN A 202 9.74 9.50 13.25
C ASN A 202 8.77 10.60 12.85
N VAL A 203 8.76 10.94 11.57
CA VAL A 203 7.87 11.94 10.98
C VAL A 203 6.72 11.22 10.31
N GLN A 204 5.49 11.62 10.61
CA GLN A 204 4.29 11.17 9.90
C GLN A 204 3.85 12.25 8.89
N ALA A 205 3.30 11.79 7.79
CA ALA A 205 2.65 12.61 6.77
C ALA A 205 1.16 12.31 6.77
N ASP A 206 0.35 13.36 6.84
CA ASP A 206 -1.09 13.27 6.63
C ASP A 206 -1.43 13.91 5.31
N ALA A 207 -1.63 13.04 4.32
CA ALA A 207 -1.78 13.41 2.94
C ALA A 207 -3.25 13.46 2.55
N THR A 208 -3.65 14.53 1.88
CA THR A 208 -4.90 14.60 1.14
C THR A 208 -4.62 14.23 -0.31
N LEU A 209 -5.30 13.20 -0.79
CA LEU A 209 -5.11 12.60 -2.11
C LEU A 209 -6.40 12.75 -2.92
N GLN A 210 -6.25 13.04 -4.21
CA GLN A 210 -7.33 13.03 -5.19
C GLN A 210 -7.18 11.80 -6.08
N ILE A 211 -8.19 10.94 -6.13
CA ILE A 211 -8.18 9.76 -7.00
C ILE A 211 -8.28 10.22 -8.45
N THR A 212 -7.36 9.76 -9.29
CA THR A 212 -7.22 10.12 -10.71
C THR A 212 -7.50 8.96 -11.65
N GLY A 213 -7.36 7.72 -11.17
CA GLY A 213 -7.53 6.55 -12.01
C GLY A 213 -7.65 5.24 -11.25
N VAL A 214 -8.03 4.20 -11.98
CA VAL A 214 -7.96 2.82 -11.53
C VAL A 214 -7.52 1.93 -12.69
N ARG A 215 -6.63 0.98 -12.39
CA ARG A 215 -6.13 -0.03 -13.32
C ARG A 215 -6.45 -1.41 -12.75
N PRO A 216 -7.40 -2.15 -13.34
CA PRO A 216 -7.67 -3.50 -12.91
C PRO A 216 -6.48 -4.44 -13.12
N GLY A 217 -6.35 -5.44 -12.25
CA GLY A 217 -5.31 -6.45 -12.31
C GLY A 217 -5.77 -7.81 -11.77
N PRO A 218 -4.97 -8.88 -11.97
CA PRO A 218 -5.27 -10.20 -11.44
C PRO A 218 -5.16 -10.21 -9.91
N GLY A 219 -6.22 -10.65 -9.22
CA GLY A 219 -6.25 -10.70 -7.75
C GLY A 219 -6.33 -9.33 -7.07
N GLY A 220 -6.68 -8.28 -7.81
CA GLY A 220 -6.73 -6.90 -7.35
C GLY A 220 -5.96 -5.97 -8.29
N GLY A 221 -6.16 -4.67 -8.15
CA GLY A 221 -5.63 -3.68 -9.09
C GLY A 221 -4.95 -2.50 -8.41
N THR A 222 -4.68 -1.48 -9.20
CA THR A 222 -4.03 -0.25 -8.75
C THR A 222 -5.01 0.91 -8.80
N ILE A 223 -5.17 1.62 -7.69
CA ILE A 223 -5.78 2.94 -7.63
C ILE A 223 -4.65 3.96 -7.80
N THR A 224 -4.87 4.93 -8.67
CA THR A 224 -3.92 6.02 -8.90
C THR A 224 -4.50 7.31 -8.36
N ALA A 225 -3.67 8.11 -7.68
CA ALA A 225 -4.07 9.37 -7.10
C ALA A 225 -3.01 10.46 -7.26
N ASN A 226 -3.42 11.71 -7.18
CA ASN A 226 -2.54 12.85 -6.99
C ASN A 226 -2.49 13.23 -5.51
N VAL A 227 -1.29 13.49 -4.99
CA VAL A 227 -1.12 14.14 -3.69
C VAL A 227 -1.46 15.62 -3.88
N LEU A 228 -2.42 16.15 -3.13
CA LEU A 228 -2.80 17.57 -3.20
C LEU A 228 -2.02 18.40 -2.19
N GLU A 229 -2.00 17.92 -0.96
CA GLU A 229 -1.30 18.55 0.15
C GLU A 229 -0.98 17.50 1.21
N TYR A 230 0.03 17.78 2.02
CA TYR A 230 0.32 16.98 3.19
C TYR A 230 0.85 17.83 4.34
N GLU A 231 0.51 17.41 5.56
CA GLU A 231 1.07 17.93 6.78
C GLU A 231 2.10 16.94 7.35
N LEU A 232 3.29 17.43 7.66
CA LEU A 232 4.32 16.66 8.35
C LEU A 232 4.22 16.93 9.84
N ARG A 233 4.12 15.86 10.64
CA ARG A 233 4.08 15.93 12.10
C ARG A 233 5.12 15.01 12.72
N ASN A 234 5.65 15.38 13.87
CA ASN A 234 6.42 14.44 14.67
C ASN A 234 5.47 13.39 15.26
N ALA A 235 5.80 12.11 15.08
CA ALA A 235 4.95 11.01 15.50
C ALA A 235 4.85 10.87 17.03
N GLN A 236 5.79 11.43 17.79
CA GLN A 236 5.83 11.29 19.26
C GLN A 236 4.91 12.28 19.97
N ASP A 237 4.96 13.55 19.58
CA ASP A 237 4.27 14.67 20.23
C ASP A 237 3.23 15.35 19.32
N SER A 238 3.04 14.84 18.10
CA SER A 238 2.09 15.37 17.10
C SER A 238 2.32 16.83 16.72
N HIS A 239 3.51 17.38 16.99
CA HIS A 239 3.82 18.75 16.62
C HIS A 239 4.00 18.88 15.11
N VAL A 240 3.40 19.93 14.52
CA VAL A 240 3.48 20.19 13.08
C VAL A 240 4.87 20.71 12.73
N ILE A 241 5.54 19.97 11.85
CA ILE A 241 6.87 20.31 11.33
C ILE A 241 6.73 21.25 10.14
N GLY A 242 5.77 20.96 9.24
CA GLY A 242 5.55 21.74 8.04
C GLY A 242 4.29 21.31 7.30
N ARG A 243 3.82 22.18 6.42
CA ARG A 243 2.71 21.92 5.49
C ARG A 243 3.19 22.16 4.08
N VAL A 244 2.85 21.23 3.18
CA VAL A 244 3.25 21.30 1.79
C VAL A 244 2.01 21.19 0.93
N ARG A 245 1.83 22.17 0.04
CA ARG A 245 0.89 22.07 -1.07
C ARG A 245 1.64 21.62 -2.30
N VAL A 246 1.16 20.55 -2.90
CA VAL A 246 1.77 19.99 -4.11
C VAL A 246 1.03 20.58 -5.30
N ALA A 247 1.78 21.11 -6.25
CA ALA A 247 1.17 21.54 -7.51
C ALA A 247 0.54 20.31 -8.20
N PRO A 248 -0.68 20.44 -8.75
CA PRO A 248 -1.35 19.35 -9.44
C PRO A 248 -0.58 18.88 -10.69
#